data_AF-G8R0J0-F1
#
_entry.id   AF-G8R0J0-F1
#
_cell.length_a   1.000
_cell.length_b   1.000
_cell.length_c   1.000
_cell.angle_alpha   90.00
_cell.angle_beta   90.00
_cell.angle_gamma   90.00
#
_symmetry.space_group_name_H-M   'P 1'
#
loop_
_entity.id
_entity.type
_entity.pdbx_description
1 polymer ?
#
loop_
_entity_poly.entity_id
_entity_poly.type
_entity_poly.pdbx_seq_one_letter_code
_entity_poly.pdbx_strand_id
1 'polypeptide(L)'
;MNWEVKTKFVHLTANDVVMDNEKVSNSGTNYTYLGGTTQVNEPSEAYGTHSRIKLIRRGLPVQSLTIFLKESGLNRQELGHILQVSPRTMQRYDSNQMLPINVTEKLLMLNDLFEKANDVLGGDSKNISGWLHSTVPALGNQRPLDLLDTYQGFNEVMKVLGRIEWGIAS
;
A
#
# COMPACT_ATOMS: atom_id res chain seq x y z
N MET A 1 -9.89 -15.90 -20.68
CA MET A 1 -8.74 -15.02 -20.37
C MET A 1 -8.43 -15.24 -18.89
N ASN A 2 -7.20 -15.65 -18.52
CA ASN A 2 -6.93 -16.04 -17.13
C ASN A 2 -6.88 -14.80 -16.21
N TRP A 3 -7.61 -14.83 -15.10
CA TRP A 3 -7.75 -13.74 -14.13
C TRP A 3 -6.83 -13.87 -12.90
N GLU A 4 -6.10 -14.98 -12.77
CA GLU A 4 -5.25 -15.31 -11.61
C GLU A 4 -3.97 -14.46 -11.47
N VAL A 5 -3.67 -13.57 -12.43
CA VAL A 5 -2.38 -12.83 -12.48
C VAL A 5 -2.45 -11.44 -11.82
N LYS A 6 -3.64 -10.92 -11.49
CA LYS A 6 -3.86 -9.50 -11.12
C LYS A 6 -3.66 -9.16 -9.64
N THR A 7 -3.38 -10.11 -8.75
CA THR A 7 -3.73 -10.00 -7.32
C THR A 7 -2.55 -9.96 -6.34
N LYS A 8 -1.33 -9.60 -6.77
CA LYS A 8 -0.15 -9.59 -5.89
C LYS A 8 -0.20 -8.60 -4.71
N PHE A 9 -0.84 -7.44 -4.87
CA PHE A 9 -0.94 -6.43 -3.80
C PHE A 9 -2.25 -6.56 -2.99
N VAL A 10 -3.39 -6.78 -3.68
CA VAL A 10 -4.71 -6.93 -3.06
C VAL A 10 -4.88 -8.25 -2.27
N HIS A 11 -4.19 -9.33 -2.67
CA HIS A 11 -4.30 -10.65 -2.02
C HIS A 11 -2.95 -11.14 -1.48
N LEU A 12 -2.40 -10.41 -0.51
CA LEU A 12 -1.37 -10.96 0.37
C LEU A 12 -2.04 -11.91 1.37
N THR A 13 -2.25 -13.15 0.92
CA THR A 13 -3.04 -14.16 1.62
C THR A 13 -2.36 -14.63 2.92
N ALA A 14 -3.18 -15.11 3.86
CA ALA A 14 -2.76 -15.45 5.22
C ALA A 14 -1.91 -16.73 5.36
N ASN A 15 -1.32 -17.26 4.27
CA ASN A 15 -0.60 -18.54 4.30
C ASN A 15 0.76 -18.48 5.00
N ASP A 16 1.34 -17.28 5.20
CA ASP A 16 2.66 -17.11 5.84
C ASP A 16 2.60 -16.69 7.32
N VAL A 17 1.41 -16.55 7.92
CA VAL A 17 1.26 -16.19 9.35
C VAL A 17 0.25 -17.12 10.03
N VAL A 18 0.75 -18.25 10.51
CA VAL A 18 -0.01 -19.18 11.35
C VAL A 18 -0.29 -18.54 12.70
N MET A 19 -1.58 -18.37 13.02
CA MET A 19 -2.10 -18.25 14.39
C MET A 19 -3.40 -19.06 14.46
N ASP A 20 -3.43 -20.09 15.30
CA ASP A 20 -4.66 -20.76 15.68
C ASP A 20 -5.65 -19.74 16.27
N ASN A 21 -6.94 -19.77 15.88
CA ASN A 21 -7.84 -20.75 16.49
C ASN A 21 -9.28 -20.70 15.91
N GLU A 22 -9.87 -21.90 15.80
CA GLU A 22 -11.29 -22.27 15.92
C GLU A 22 -12.44 -21.58 15.12
N LYS A 23 -13.52 -22.36 14.92
CA LYS A 23 -14.63 -22.11 14.00
C LYS A 23 -15.61 -21.05 14.52
N VAL A 24 -15.92 -20.04 13.71
CA VAL A 24 -17.17 -19.28 13.81
C VAL A 24 -17.79 -19.08 12.42
N SER A 25 -19.01 -19.58 12.23
CA SER A 25 -19.82 -19.34 11.04
C SER A 25 -20.54 -17.99 11.15
N ASN A 26 -19.99 -16.94 10.53
CA ASN A 26 -20.73 -15.72 10.24
C ASN A 26 -20.20 -15.07 8.95
N SER A 27 -21.08 -14.55 8.09
CA SER A 27 -20.76 -14.17 6.70
C SER A 27 -20.13 -12.77 6.58
N GLY A 28 -19.10 -12.49 7.38
CA GLY A 28 -18.29 -11.28 7.24
C GLY A 28 -17.28 -11.40 6.12
N THR A 29 -17.18 -10.41 5.23
CA THR A 29 -16.12 -10.37 4.22
C THR A 29 -14.82 -9.89 4.88
N ASN A 30 -13.81 -10.76 4.89
CA ASN A 30 -12.48 -10.41 5.39
C ASN A 30 -11.66 -9.75 4.29
N TYR A 31 -11.26 -8.50 4.50
CA TYR A 31 -10.29 -7.83 3.64
C TYR A 31 -8.91 -7.90 4.31
N THR A 32 -7.91 -8.35 3.56
CA THR A 32 -6.53 -8.51 4.03
C THR A 32 -5.62 -7.52 3.32
N TYR A 33 -5.07 -6.56 4.06
CA TYR A 33 -4.13 -5.57 3.53
C TYR A 33 -2.76 -5.80 4.17
N LEU A 34 -1.75 -6.18 3.39
CA LEU A 34 -0.36 -6.32 3.86
C LEU A 34 -0.19 -7.19 5.13
N GLY A 35 -1.03 -8.21 5.32
CA GLY A 35 -1.05 -9.07 6.52
C GLY A 35 -1.96 -8.59 7.68
N GLY A 36 -2.58 -7.42 7.57
CA GLY A 36 -3.64 -6.98 8.47
C GLY A 36 -5.03 -7.35 7.95
N THR A 37 -5.75 -8.20 8.68
CA THR A 37 -7.16 -8.54 8.37
C THR A 37 -8.12 -7.55 9.01
N THR A 38 -9.19 -7.16 8.31
CA THR A 38 -10.33 -6.45 8.91
C THR A 38 -11.62 -7.20 8.61
N GLN A 39 -12.39 -7.51 9.66
CA GLN A 39 -13.71 -8.15 9.53
C GLN A 39 -14.76 -7.08 9.25
N VAL A 40 -15.54 -7.26 8.19
CA VAL A 40 -16.63 -6.35 7.81
C VAL A 40 -17.96 -7.12 7.86
N ASN A 41 -18.84 -6.71 8.79
CA ASN A 41 -20.08 -7.43 9.14
C ASN A 41 -21.37 -6.64 8.81
N GLU A 42 -21.32 -5.62 7.94
CA GLU A 42 -22.47 -4.77 7.61
C GLU A 42 -22.65 -4.64 6.07
N PRO A 43 -23.84 -4.26 5.54
CA PRO A 43 -24.20 -4.39 4.12
C PRO A 43 -23.97 -3.19 3.17
N SER A 44 -23.42 -3.49 1.99
CA SER A 44 -23.43 -2.75 0.70
C SER A 44 -22.49 -1.54 0.47
N GLU A 45 -22.97 -0.28 0.45
CA GLU A 45 -22.29 0.81 -0.29
C GLU A 45 -21.37 1.78 0.49
N ALA A 46 -21.66 2.13 1.75
CA ALA A 46 -20.84 3.03 2.59
C ALA A 46 -19.42 2.50 3.02
N TYR A 47 -18.87 1.48 2.33
CA TYR A 47 -18.04 0.44 2.96
C TYR A 47 -16.53 0.60 2.90
N GLY A 48 -15.98 1.37 1.96
CA GLY A 48 -14.52 1.54 1.85
C GLY A 48 -13.94 2.37 3.00
N THR A 49 -14.54 3.52 3.29
CA THR A 49 -13.92 4.53 4.16
C THR A 49 -14.01 4.17 5.65
N HIS A 50 -15.15 3.68 6.13
CA HIS A 50 -15.31 3.34 7.55
C HIS A 50 -14.49 2.10 7.98
N SER A 51 -14.34 1.12 7.09
CA SER A 51 -13.48 -0.05 7.32
C SER A 51 -12.00 0.35 7.29
N ARG A 52 -11.58 1.17 6.33
CA ARG A 52 -10.20 1.70 6.24
C ARG A 52 -9.83 2.59 7.42
N ILE A 53 -10.71 3.47 7.90
CA ILE A 53 -10.47 4.28 9.11
C ILE A 53 -10.31 3.39 10.35
N LYS A 54 -11.12 2.32 10.49
CA LYS A 54 -10.95 1.34 11.59
C LYS A 54 -9.59 0.63 11.50
N LEU A 55 -9.17 0.21 10.30
CA LEU A 55 -7.87 -0.41 10.07
C LEU A 55 -6.70 0.54 10.38
N ILE A 56 -6.77 1.79 9.91
CA ILE A 56 -5.80 2.85 10.17
C ILE A 56 -5.66 3.10 11.68
N ARG A 57 -6.78 3.20 12.41
CA ARG A 57 -6.80 3.39 13.87
C ARG A 57 -6.29 2.19 14.66
N ARG A 58 -6.51 0.96 14.19
CA ARG A 58 -5.94 -0.26 14.80
C ARG A 58 -4.44 -0.38 14.55
N GLY A 59 -4.00 0.09 13.38
CA GLY A 59 -2.67 -0.14 12.85
C GLY A 59 -2.58 -1.43 12.04
N LEU A 60 -1.56 -1.47 11.18
CA LEU A 60 -1.07 -2.68 10.52
C LEU A 60 0.06 -3.34 11.33
N PRO A 61 0.26 -4.66 11.27
CA PRO A 61 1.43 -5.30 11.89
C PRO A 61 2.75 -4.73 11.37
N VAL A 62 3.81 -4.70 12.19
CA VAL A 62 5.13 -4.21 11.75
C VAL A 62 5.70 -5.01 10.58
N GLN A 63 5.32 -6.29 10.44
CA GLN A 63 5.63 -7.15 9.29
C GLN A 63 5.17 -6.55 7.96
N SER A 64 4.10 -5.74 7.94
CA SER A 64 3.58 -5.09 6.73
C SER A 64 4.64 -4.22 6.04
N LEU A 65 5.57 -3.62 6.80
CA LEU A 65 6.70 -2.88 6.20
C LEU A 65 7.65 -3.82 5.44
N THR A 66 7.97 -4.98 6.00
CA THR A 66 8.87 -5.97 5.38
C THR A 66 8.25 -6.58 4.14
N ILE A 67 6.95 -6.90 4.19
CA ILE A 67 6.19 -7.42 3.05
C ILE A 67 6.14 -6.34 1.95
N PHE A 68 5.80 -5.11 2.31
CA PHE A 68 5.75 -4.00 1.34
C PHE A 68 7.10 -3.74 0.66
N LEU A 69 8.22 -3.73 1.40
CA LEU A 69 9.56 -3.57 0.82
C LEU A 69 9.89 -4.68 -0.19
N LYS A 70 9.53 -5.93 0.12
CA LYS A 70 9.76 -7.08 -0.75
C LYS A 70 9.00 -6.99 -2.07
N GLU A 71 7.73 -6.60 -2.04
CA GLU A 71 6.88 -6.54 -3.25
C GLU A 71 7.00 -5.21 -4.02
N SER A 72 7.28 -4.09 -3.35
CA SER A 72 7.45 -2.77 -4.00
C SER A 72 8.79 -2.59 -4.71
N GLY A 73 9.84 -3.31 -4.27
CA GLY A 73 11.21 -3.08 -4.75
C GLY A 73 11.83 -1.77 -4.25
N LEU A 74 11.18 -1.06 -3.32
CA LEU A 74 11.77 0.08 -2.62
C LEU A 74 12.75 -0.40 -1.53
N ASN A 75 13.71 0.46 -1.19
CA ASN A 75 14.64 0.23 -0.10
C ASN A 75 14.15 0.88 1.23
N ARG A 76 14.78 0.50 2.35
CA ARG A 76 14.40 0.97 3.70
C ARG A 76 14.54 2.49 3.90
N GLN A 77 15.45 3.15 3.22
CA GLN A 77 15.65 4.60 3.32
C GLN A 77 14.54 5.35 2.57
N GLU A 78 14.18 4.89 1.37
CA GLU A 78 13.08 5.43 0.55
C GLU A 78 11.75 5.30 1.30
N LEU A 79 11.42 4.10 1.78
CA LEU A 79 10.21 3.88 2.57
C LEU A 79 10.20 4.73 3.86
N GLY A 80 11.34 4.84 4.56
CA GLY A 80 11.47 5.67 5.75
C GLY A 80 11.20 7.16 5.48
N HIS A 81 11.70 7.67 4.35
CA HIS A 81 11.47 9.04 3.90
C HIS A 81 9.99 9.29 3.61
N ILE A 82 9.36 8.44 2.82
CA ILE A 82 7.94 8.52 2.46
C ILE A 82 7.03 8.48 3.70
N LEU A 83 7.24 7.48 4.56
CA LEU A 83 6.49 7.34 5.81
C LEU A 83 6.78 8.48 6.81
N GLN A 84 7.82 9.29 6.57
CA GLN A 84 8.37 10.29 7.49
C GLN A 84 8.70 9.70 8.88
N VAL A 85 9.23 8.47 8.87
CA VAL A 85 9.63 7.74 10.08
C VAL A 85 11.15 7.69 10.14
N SER A 86 11.74 8.21 11.21
CA SER A 86 13.20 8.15 11.36
C SER A 86 13.68 6.68 11.43
N PRO A 87 14.89 6.35 10.93
CA PRO A 87 15.46 5.01 11.07
C PRO A 87 15.49 4.53 12.52
N ARG A 88 15.73 5.44 13.48
CA ARG A 88 15.69 5.17 14.93
C ARG A 88 14.29 4.82 15.43
N THR A 89 13.25 5.38 14.83
CA THR A 89 11.85 5.06 15.17
C THR A 89 11.47 3.69 14.61
N MET A 90 11.82 3.39 13.35
CA MET A 90 11.61 2.05 12.76
C MET A 90 12.36 0.95 13.51
N GLN A 91 13.60 1.20 13.96
CA GLN A 91 14.39 0.24 14.75
C GLN A 91 13.80 -0.06 16.14
N ARG A 92 12.87 0.75 16.64
CA ARG A 92 12.18 0.53 17.92
C ARG A 92 10.85 -0.20 17.80
N TYR A 93 10.43 -0.54 16.58
CA TYR A 93 9.23 -1.36 16.39
C TYR A 93 9.57 -2.83 16.64
N ASP A 94 9.07 -3.37 17.74
CA ASP A 94 9.11 -4.82 18.00
C ASP A 94 8.26 -5.54 16.95
N SER A 95 8.65 -6.76 16.56
CA SER A 95 7.91 -7.55 15.57
C SER A 95 6.43 -7.74 15.93
N ASN A 96 6.10 -7.75 17.22
CA ASN A 96 4.75 -8.03 17.70
C ASN A 96 3.91 -6.75 17.93
N GLN A 97 4.40 -5.58 17.50
CA GLN A 97 3.68 -4.31 17.60
C GLN A 97 2.85 -4.00 16.35
N MET A 98 1.87 -3.11 16.53
CA MET A 98 1.16 -2.46 15.44
C MET A 98 1.85 -1.12 15.09
N LEU A 99 1.87 -0.79 13.80
CA LEU A 99 2.34 0.47 13.28
C LEU A 99 1.44 1.63 13.76
N PRO A 100 2.01 2.79 14.12
CA PRO A 100 1.22 3.97 14.46
C PRO A 100 0.27 4.40 13.35
N ILE A 101 -0.78 5.14 13.71
CA ILE A 101 -1.87 5.56 12.83
C ILE A 101 -1.38 6.24 11.53
N ASN A 102 -0.44 7.19 11.65
CA ASN A 102 0.13 7.93 10.53
C ASN A 102 1.01 7.06 9.61
N VAL A 103 1.70 6.07 10.18
CA VAL A 103 2.55 5.14 9.43
C VAL A 103 1.66 4.15 8.67
N THR A 104 0.61 3.66 9.31
CA THR A 104 -0.40 2.78 8.71
C THR A 104 -1.13 3.47 7.57
N GLU A 105 -1.57 4.72 7.77
CA GLU A 105 -2.26 5.51 6.74
C GLU A 105 -1.38 5.71 5.50
N LYS A 106 -0.13 6.17 5.67
CA LYS A 106 0.80 6.34 4.55
C LYS A 106 1.18 5.01 3.87
N LEU A 107 1.32 3.91 4.62
CA LEU A 107 1.60 2.60 4.04
C LEU A 107 0.43 2.08 3.20
N LEU A 108 -0.81 2.35 3.62
CA LEU A 108 -2.00 2.05 2.82
C LEU A 108 -2.10 2.97 1.59
N MET A 109 -1.75 4.26 1.68
CA MET A 109 -1.68 5.14 0.51
C MET A 109 -0.62 4.68 -0.50
N LEU A 110 0.53 4.21 -0.01
CA LEU A 110 1.55 3.57 -0.84
C LEU A 110 1.01 2.32 -1.55
N ASN A 111 0.26 1.47 -0.84
CA ASN A 111 -0.33 0.28 -1.44
C ASN A 111 -1.28 0.64 -2.60
N ASP A 112 -2.22 1.57 -2.41
CA ASP A 112 -3.12 2.05 -3.46
C ASP A 112 -2.34 2.58 -4.69
N LEU A 113 -1.24 3.30 -4.45
CA LEU A 113 -0.39 3.86 -5.51
C LEU A 113 0.34 2.76 -6.28
N PHE A 114 0.88 1.74 -5.59
CA PHE A 114 1.55 0.61 -6.22
C PHE A 114 0.57 -0.28 -6.99
N GLU A 115 -0.65 -0.49 -6.49
CA GLU A 115 -1.74 -1.14 -7.23
C GLU A 115 -2.05 -0.40 -8.52
N LYS A 116 -2.25 0.92 -8.45
CA LYS A 116 -2.51 1.73 -9.64
C LYS A 116 -1.34 1.74 -10.62
N ALA A 117 -0.11 1.86 -10.11
CA ALA A 117 1.09 1.84 -10.93
C ALA A 117 1.31 0.48 -11.62
N ASN A 118 1.01 -0.63 -10.95
CA ASN A 118 1.04 -1.98 -11.52
C ASN A 118 0.06 -2.13 -12.70
N ASP A 119 -1.19 -1.69 -12.52
CA ASP A 119 -2.21 -1.76 -13.58
C ASP A 119 -1.90 -0.84 -14.78
N VAL A 120 -1.31 0.34 -14.54
CA VAL A 120 -1.06 1.36 -15.57
C VAL A 120 0.28 1.18 -16.29
N LEU A 121 1.34 0.85 -15.57
CA LEU A 121 2.69 0.67 -16.12
C LEU A 121 2.96 -0.77 -16.59
N GLY A 122 2.01 -1.68 -16.37
CA GLY A 122 1.98 -3.02 -16.95
C GLY A 122 3.20 -3.88 -16.65
N GLY A 123 3.73 -3.80 -15.42
CA GLY A 123 5.06 -4.32 -15.10
C GLY A 123 5.23 -4.82 -13.67
N ASP A 124 6.36 -5.48 -13.45
CA ASP A 124 6.83 -5.87 -12.14
C ASP A 124 7.29 -4.67 -11.29
N SER A 125 7.74 -4.96 -10.07
CA SER A 125 8.26 -3.95 -9.13
C SER A 125 9.43 -3.14 -9.68
N LYS A 126 10.18 -3.66 -10.66
CA LYS A 126 11.29 -2.95 -11.29
C LYS A 126 10.80 -1.86 -12.23
N ASN A 127 9.72 -2.08 -12.98
CA ASN A 127 9.12 -1.05 -13.83
C ASN A 127 8.52 0.09 -13.00
N ILE A 128 7.79 -0.25 -11.92
CA ILE A 128 7.22 0.75 -11.00
C ILE A 128 8.34 1.55 -10.32
N SER A 129 9.34 0.87 -9.75
CA SER A 129 10.50 1.51 -9.11
C SER A 129 11.28 2.40 -10.09
N GLY A 130 11.50 1.94 -11.32
CA GLY A 130 12.14 2.72 -12.38
C GLY A 130 11.38 4.01 -12.72
N TRP A 131 10.05 3.94 -12.81
CA TRP A 131 9.20 5.11 -13.03
C TRP A 131 9.23 6.08 -11.83
N LEU A 132 9.15 5.57 -10.60
CA LEU A 132 9.23 6.40 -9.38
C LEU A 132 10.55 7.18 -9.27
N HIS A 133 11.63 6.62 -9.80
CA HIS A 133 12.96 7.25 -9.87
C HIS A 133 13.18 8.14 -11.11
N SER A 134 12.29 8.09 -12.11
CA SER A 134 12.39 8.89 -13.33
C SER A 134 11.89 10.32 -13.13
N THR A 135 12.46 11.30 -13.84
CA THR A 135 11.94 12.68 -13.87
C THR A 135 10.71 12.77 -14.76
N VAL A 136 9.59 13.24 -14.23
CA VAL A 136 8.30 13.28 -14.96
C VAL A 136 7.91 14.74 -15.28
N PRO A 137 7.77 15.13 -16.57
CA PRO A 137 7.42 16.51 -16.94
C PRO A 137 6.12 17.02 -16.30
N ALA A 138 5.06 16.20 -16.33
CA ALA A 138 3.79 16.46 -15.64
C ALA A 138 3.86 16.62 -14.10
N LEU A 139 5.02 16.36 -13.47
CA LEU A 139 5.32 16.62 -12.05
C LEU A 139 6.38 17.74 -11.91
N GLY A 140 6.44 18.68 -12.87
CA GLY A 140 7.42 19.77 -12.84
C GLY A 140 8.87 19.32 -13.04
N ASN A 141 9.08 18.19 -13.73
CA ASN A 141 10.36 17.49 -13.88
C ASN A 141 10.93 16.90 -12.57
N GLN A 142 10.12 16.79 -11.52
CA GLN A 142 10.51 16.09 -10.30
C GLN A 142 10.36 14.56 -10.46
N ARG A 143 11.02 13.80 -9.59
CA ARG A 143 10.81 12.34 -9.51
C ARG A 143 9.54 12.08 -8.67
N PRO A 144 8.64 11.16 -9.08
CA PRO A 144 7.47 10.83 -8.28
C PRO A 144 7.82 10.49 -6.82
N LEU A 145 8.91 9.75 -6.59
CA LEU A 145 9.38 9.36 -5.26
C LEU A 145 9.61 10.55 -4.31
N ASP A 146 10.14 11.66 -4.83
CA ASP A 146 10.46 12.87 -4.05
C ASP A 146 9.21 13.65 -3.58
N LEU A 147 8.03 13.28 -4.07
CA LEU A 147 6.75 13.90 -3.74
C LEU A 147 5.92 13.07 -2.76
N LEU A 148 6.26 11.79 -2.55
CA LEU A 148 5.46 10.87 -1.74
C LEU A 148 5.59 11.11 -0.22
N ASP A 149 6.43 12.03 0.24
CA ASP A 149 6.49 12.39 1.65
C ASP A 149 5.21 13.13 2.13
N THR A 150 4.49 13.81 1.22
CA THR A 150 3.28 14.59 1.52
C THR A 150 2.01 14.02 0.88
N TYR A 151 0.86 14.26 1.52
CA TYR A 151 -0.46 13.92 0.98
C TYR A 151 -0.74 14.59 -0.37
N GLN A 152 -0.30 15.84 -0.57
CA GLN A 152 -0.50 16.55 -1.83
C GLN A 152 0.32 15.92 -2.96
N GLY A 153 1.59 15.60 -2.71
CA GLY A 153 2.44 14.96 -3.71
C GLY A 153 1.95 13.58 -4.10
N PHE A 154 1.45 12.78 -3.14
CA PHE A 154 0.70 11.55 -3.42
C PHE A 154 -0.45 11.76 -4.42
N ASN A 155 -1.27 12.78 -4.21
CA ASN A 155 -2.39 13.09 -5.09
C ASN A 155 -1.92 13.49 -6.50
N GLU A 156 -0.84 14.27 -6.64
CA GLU A 156 -0.30 14.63 -7.96
C GLU A 156 0.26 13.41 -8.69
N VAL A 157 1.01 12.53 -8.01
CA VAL A 157 1.52 11.28 -8.58
C VAL A 157 0.37 10.36 -9.01
N MET A 158 -0.68 10.23 -8.19
CA MET A 158 -1.88 9.45 -8.52
C MET A 158 -2.64 10.02 -9.74
N LYS A 159 -2.75 11.36 -9.86
CA LYS A 159 -3.34 12.00 -11.06
C LYS A 159 -2.51 11.76 -12.32
N VAL A 160 -1.19 11.67 -12.22
CA VAL A 160 -0.33 11.32 -13.37
C VAL A 160 -0.55 9.88 -13.78
N LEU A 161 -0.53 8.93 -12.85
CA LEU A 161 -0.87 7.53 -13.13
C LEU A 161 -2.27 7.41 -13.77
N GLY A 162 -3.24 8.18 -13.28
CA GLY A 162 -4.54 8.33 -13.92
C GLY A 162 -4.42 8.79 -15.38
N ARG A 163 -3.71 9.89 -15.68
CA ARG A 163 -3.56 10.37 -17.07
C ARG A 163 -2.91 9.33 -18.00
N ILE A 164 -1.91 8.60 -17.52
CA ILE A 164 -1.23 7.53 -18.30
C ILE A 164 -2.23 6.40 -18.64
N GLU A 165 -3.11 6.01 -17.71
CA GLU A 165 -4.16 5.00 -17.95
C GLU A 165 -5.05 5.33 -19.16
N TRP A 166 -5.45 6.61 -19.29
CA TRP A 166 -6.30 7.09 -20.38
C TRP A 166 -5.52 7.44 -21.65
N GLY A 167 -4.21 7.13 -21.72
CA GLY A 167 -3.35 7.46 -22.85
C GLY A 167 -3.11 8.97 -23.05
N ILE A 168 -3.40 9.78 -22.03
CA ILE A 168 -3.23 11.24 -22.08
C ILE A 168 -1.76 11.54 -21.78
N ALA A 169 -1.02 11.97 -22.80
CA ALA A 169 0.40 12.28 -22.69
C ALA A 169 0.71 13.29 -21.56
N SER A 170 1.81 13.04 -20.87
CA SER A 170 2.24 13.69 -19.61
C SER A 170 3.65 14.29 -19.72
#